data_AF-A0A497DV95-F1
#
_entry.id   AF-A0A497DV95-F1
#
_cell.length_a   1.000
_cell.length_b   1.000
_cell.length_c   1.000
_cell.angle_alpha   90.00
_cell.angle_beta   90.00
_cell.angle_gamma   90.00
#
_symmetry.space_group_name_H-M   'P 1'
#
loop_
_entity.id
_entity.type
_entity.pdbx_description
1 polymer ?
#
loop_
_entity_poly.entity_id
_entity_poly.type
_entity_poly.pdbx_seq_one_letter_code
_entity_poly.pdbx_strand_id
1 'polypeptide(L)'
;MKYFSEFVSSFSLGSVQRKHNMAVVALKHSQKHDFSYICLKGALEKDLLDIREVDQHGAVPILMAVNKGPLPILILDGEELVGGKQNRVLNTTILLKEKSKTTLPVSCTEKGRWRYISSKFDDSGVAMTATLRGRKARSVSFSLQREGRFASDQEEIWDSIDEFSRQADVYSPSSAMKDVVEKKRTQLRDYLQAFSWGDDQKGLLVIINDRVVGFDFISLPEVMKKLYPKLIESYA
;
A
#
# COMPACT_ATOMS: atom_id res chain seq x y z
N MET A 1 2.76 -11.73 23.27
CA MET A 1 1.39 -11.68 22.69
C MET A 1 0.36 -10.92 23.55
N LYS A 2 0.46 -10.89 24.89
CA LYS A 2 -0.51 -10.18 25.77
C LYS A 2 -0.80 -8.73 25.36
N TYR A 3 0.25 -7.92 25.18
CA TYR A 3 0.11 -6.50 24.78
C TYR A 3 -0.59 -6.29 23.43
N PHE A 4 -0.36 -7.18 22.46
CA PHE A 4 -1.03 -7.08 21.16
C PHE A 4 -2.52 -7.44 21.26
N SER A 5 -2.86 -8.49 22.02
CA SER A 5 -4.25 -8.88 22.26
C SER A 5 -5.02 -7.78 23.00
N GLU A 6 -4.41 -7.16 24.02
CA GLU A 6 -5.00 -6.03 24.74
C GLU A 6 -5.21 -4.83 23.82
N PHE A 7 -4.23 -4.51 22.97
CA PHE A 7 -4.35 -3.42 21.99
C PHE A 7 -5.44 -3.68 20.95
N VAL A 8 -5.56 -4.88 20.40
CA VAL A 8 -6.64 -5.20 19.46
C VAL A 8 -8.01 -5.14 20.16
N SER A 9 -8.07 -5.56 21.42
CA SER A 9 -9.31 -5.54 22.22
C SER A 9 -9.73 -4.14 22.68
N SER A 10 -8.83 -3.15 22.64
CA SER A 10 -9.16 -1.76 23.01
C SER A 10 -9.80 -0.95 21.89
N PHE A 11 -9.95 -1.52 20.69
CA PHE A 11 -10.71 -0.89 19.61
C PHE A 11 -12.21 -0.97 19.86
N SER A 12 -12.91 0.11 19.53
CA SER A 12 -14.37 0.12 19.43
C SER A 12 -14.79 0.19 17.97
N LEU A 13 -15.90 -0.48 17.65
CA LEU A 13 -16.48 -0.50 16.30
C LEU A 13 -17.46 0.67 16.16
N GLY A 14 -17.28 1.45 15.09
CA GLY A 14 -18.13 2.57 14.73
C GLY A 14 -19.19 2.20 13.71
N SER A 15 -19.52 3.14 12.82
CA SER A 15 -20.50 2.93 11.76
C SER A 15 -20.07 1.80 10.81
N VAL A 16 -21.08 1.11 10.28
CA VAL A 16 -20.92 0.08 9.24
C VAL A 16 -21.48 0.63 7.94
N GLN A 17 -20.67 0.66 6.90
CA GLN A 17 -21.09 1.00 5.55
C GLN A 17 -21.00 -0.27 4.69
N ARG A 18 -21.93 -0.45 3.74
CA ARG A 18 -22.01 -1.66 2.90
C ARG A 18 -22.20 -1.30 1.45
N LYS A 19 -21.53 -2.02 0.56
CA LYS A 19 -21.69 -1.93 -0.90
C LYS A 19 -21.39 -3.29 -1.51
N HIS A 20 -22.33 -3.82 -2.28
CA HIS A 20 -22.26 -5.17 -2.84
C HIS A 20 -21.93 -6.20 -1.74
N ASN A 21 -20.86 -6.97 -1.90
CA ASN A 21 -20.41 -7.99 -0.96
C ASN A 21 -19.37 -7.49 0.05
N MET A 22 -19.07 -6.18 0.07
CA MET A 22 -18.08 -5.56 0.95
C MET A 22 -18.77 -4.70 2.02
N ALA A 23 -18.29 -4.84 3.26
CA ALA A 23 -18.65 -3.97 4.38
C ALA A 23 -17.39 -3.38 5.01
N VAL A 24 -17.48 -2.10 5.37
CA VAL A 24 -16.42 -1.37 6.07
C VAL A 24 -16.95 -0.92 7.41
N VAL A 25 -16.29 -1.37 8.48
CA VAL A 25 -16.57 -0.95 9.84
C VAL A 25 -15.51 0.06 10.26
N ALA A 26 -15.94 1.26 10.67
CA ALA A 26 -15.04 2.27 11.18
C ALA A 26 -14.38 1.78 12.49
N LEU A 27 -13.05 1.85 12.57
CA LEU A 27 -12.33 1.55 13.80
C LEU A 27 -12.09 2.85 14.59
N LYS A 28 -12.46 2.82 15.87
CA LYS A 28 -12.21 3.91 16.83
C LYS A 28 -11.27 3.44 17.92
N HIS A 29 -10.36 4.32 18.34
CA HIS A 29 -9.39 4.02 19.39
C HIS A 29 -9.09 5.28 20.21
N SER A 30 -9.00 5.14 21.54
CA SER A 30 -8.81 6.28 22.45
C SER A 30 -7.36 6.78 22.49
N GLN A 31 -6.40 6.00 22.00
CA GLN A 31 -4.99 6.35 22.06
C GLN A 31 -4.68 7.65 21.34
N LYS A 32 -3.91 8.48 22.03
CA LYS A 32 -3.30 9.70 21.49
C LYS A 32 -1.80 9.50 21.43
N HIS A 33 -1.19 10.20 20.50
CA HIS A 33 0.25 10.13 20.25
C HIS A 33 0.78 11.55 20.06
N ASP A 34 2.05 11.76 20.38
CA ASP A 34 2.75 13.03 20.30
C ASP A 34 3.79 13.09 19.16
N PHE A 35 3.94 12.01 18.40
CA PHE A 35 4.80 11.97 17.21
C PHE A 35 4.05 12.41 15.94
N SER A 36 4.79 13.08 15.05
CA SER A 36 4.27 13.60 13.77
C SER A 36 4.98 12.95 12.59
N TYR A 37 4.23 12.62 11.53
CA TYR A 37 4.76 12.11 10.26
C TYR A 37 3.76 12.41 9.13
N ILE A 38 4.21 12.26 7.89
CA ILE A 38 3.38 12.41 6.69
C ILE A 38 3.33 11.11 5.88
N CYS A 39 2.31 10.87 5.06
CA CYS A 39 2.30 9.71 4.15
C CYS A 39 3.13 9.95 2.88
N LEU A 40 3.45 8.85 2.19
CA LEU A 40 4.13 8.81 0.88
C LEU A 40 3.64 9.91 -0.07
N LYS A 41 2.34 9.89 -0.40
CA LYS A 41 1.71 10.86 -1.31
C LYS A 41 1.97 12.30 -0.88
N GLY A 42 1.71 12.61 0.39
CA GLY A 42 1.89 13.96 0.92
C GLY A 42 3.35 14.42 0.97
N ALA A 43 4.32 13.49 0.99
CA ALA A 43 5.73 13.81 0.92
C ALA A 43 6.19 14.08 -0.52
N LEU A 44 5.72 13.28 -1.48
CA LEU A 44 6.00 13.46 -2.91
C LEU A 44 5.39 14.75 -3.45
N GLU A 45 4.13 15.03 -3.13
CA GLU A 45 3.42 16.27 -3.53
C GLU A 45 4.11 17.55 -3.03
N LYS A 46 4.84 17.47 -1.90
CA LYS A 46 5.59 18.58 -1.30
C LYS A 46 7.06 18.61 -1.73
N ASP A 47 7.47 17.75 -2.65
CA ASP A 47 8.87 17.53 -3.04
C ASP A 47 9.80 17.29 -1.84
N LEU A 48 9.32 16.63 -0.79
CA LEU A 48 10.10 16.28 0.40
C LEU A 48 10.73 14.89 0.30
N LEU A 49 10.29 14.07 -0.64
CA LEU A 49 10.76 12.71 -0.85
C LEU A 49 11.25 12.53 -2.29
N ASP A 50 12.47 12.02 -2.44
CA ASP A 50 12.99 11.58 -3.73
C ASP A 50 13.18 10.06 -3.69
N ILE A 51 12.53 9.33 -4.61
CA ILE A 51 12.75 7.90 -4.80
C ILE A 51 13.30 7.63 -6.19
N ARG A 52 14.39 6.86 -6.29
CA ARG A 52 15.09 6.54 -7.55
C ARG A 52 15.60 5.11 -7.55
N GLU A 53 15.95 4.61 -8.73
CA GLU A 53 16.79 3.40 -8.83
C GLU A 53 18.13 3.64 -8.12
N VAL A 54 18.74 2.59 -7.57
CA VAL A 54 20.05 2.69 -6.88
C VAL A 54 21.17 3.03 -7.87
N ASP A 55 21.06 2.54 -9.10
CA ASP A 55 21.96 2.88 -10.22
C ASP A 55 21.19 2.91 -11.56
N GLN A 56 21.90 3.18 -12.65
CA GLN A 56 21.34 3.26 -14.02
C GLN A 56 20.98 1.88 -14.62
N HIS A 57 21.52 0.79 -14.06
CA HIS A 57 21.19 -0.56 -14.47
C HIS A 57 19.85 -1.01 -13.85
N GLY A 58 19.45 -0.37 -12.75
CA GLY A 58 18.28 -0.75 -11.97
C GLY A 58 18.62 -1.98 -11.14
N ALA A 59 18.44 -1.89 -9.83
CA ALA A 59 18.78 -2.98 -8.91
C ALA A 59 17.50 -3.48 -8.24
N VAL A 60 16.84 -4.48 -8.84
CA VAL A 60 15.83 -5.24 -8.11
C VAL A 60 16.58 -6.08 -7.06
N PRO A 61 16.16 -6.11 -5.79
CA PRO A 61 14.84 -5.73 -5.25
C PRO A 61 14.83 -4.43 -4.41
N ILE A 62 15.61 -3.40 -4.75
CA ILE A 62 15.72 -2.19 -3.92
C ILE A 62 15.61 -0.87 -4.69
N LEU A 63 14.99 0.13 -4.06
CA LEU A 63 15.05 1.54 -4.49
C LEU A 63 15.83 2.37 -3.48
N MET A 64 16.29 3.54 -3.88
CA MET A 64 16.88 4.53 -2.99
C MET A 64 15.86 5.62 -2.67
N ALA A 65 15.52 5.79 -1.39
CA ALA A 65 14.67 6.88 -0.91
C ALA A 65 15.50 7.91 -0.13
N VAL A 66 15.25 9.19 -0.42
CA VAL A 66 15.85 10.32 0.28
C VAL A 66 14.74 11.19 0.84
N ASN A 67 14.58 11.18 2.16
CA ASN A 67 13.71 12.10 2.87
C ASN A 67 14.47 13.42 3.08
N LYS A 68 14.10 14.45 2.34
CA LYS A 68 14.65 15.82 2.43
C LYS A 68 13.95 16.65 3.51
N GLY A 69 12.78 16.19 3.97
CA GLY A 69 11.91 16.93 4.88
C GLY A 69 12.29 16.82 6.36
N PRO A 70 11.64 17.64 7.21
CA PRO A 70 11.88 17.69 8.65
C PRO A 70 11.06 16.65 9.44
N LEU A 71 10.16 15.91 8.78
CA LEU A 71 9.30 14.92 9.41
C LEU A 71 9.59 13.51 8.86
N PRO A 72 9.41 12.46 9.66
CA PRO A 72 9.35 11.10 9.15
C PRO A 72 8.23 10.93 8.11
N ILE A 73 8.44 9.99 7.18
CA ILE A 73 7.49 9.67 6.11
C ILE A 73 7.04 8.22 6.26
N LEU A 74 5.75 8.00 6.41
CA LEU A 74 5.13 6.69 6.40
C LEU A 74 4.88 6.25 4.95
N ILE A 75 5.42 5.10 4.58
CA ILE A 75 5.20 4.43 3.31
C ILE A 75 4.65 3.04 3.64
N LEU A 76 3.44 2.71 3.18
CA LEU A 76 2.79 1.47 3.55
C LEU A 76 3.23 0.29 2.68
N ASP A 77 3.21 -0.88 3.31
CA ASP A 77 3.26 -2.15 2.61
C ASP A 77 2.20 -2.22 1.50
N GLY A 78 2.59 -2.61 0.30
CA GLY A 78 1.66 -2.71 -0.81
C GLY A 78 1.38 -1.40 -1.57
N GLU A 79 1.90 -0.24 -1.16
CA GLU A 79 1.81 0.98 -1.99
C GLU A 79 2.67 0.85 -3.25
N GLU A 80 2.08 1.14 -4.41
CA GLU A 80 2.79 1.10 -5.69
C GLU A 80 3.40 2.46 -6.03
N LEU A 81 4.67 2.41 -6.44
CA LEU A 81 5.47 3.47 -6.99
C LEU A 81 5.54 3.32 -8.51
N VAL A 82 5.17 4.37 -9.23
CA VAL A 82 5.22 4.42 -10.70
C VAL A 82 6.46 5.18 -11.15
N GLY A 83 7.16 4.67 -12.17
CA GLY A 83 8.36 5.32 -12.70
C GLY A 83 9.45 4.33 -13.08
N GLY A 84 10.71 4.80 -13.05
CA GLY A 84 11.90 3.98 -13.28
C GLY A 84 11.82 3.13 -14.56
N LYS A 85 12.40 1.93 -14.50
CA LYS A 85 12.32 0.93 -15.59
C LYS A 85 11.01 0.15 -15.60
N GLN A 86 10.36 0.05 -14.44
CA GLN A 86 9.16 -0.73 -14.14
C GLN A 86 8.53 -0.16 -12.87
N ASN A 87 7.22 -0.35 -12.70
CA ASN A 87 6.56 -0.04 -11.44
C ASN A 87 7.04 -0.98 -10.32
N ARG A 88 6.95 -0.49 -9.09
CA ARG A 88 7.45 -1.16 -7.88
C ARG A 88 6.41 -1.09 -6.79
N VAL A 89 6.28 -2.12 -5.98
CA VAL A 89 5.51 -2.09 -4.73
C VAL A 89 6.42 -2.25 -3.54
N LEU A 90 6.12 -1.57 -2.43
CA LEU A 90 6.81 -1.79 -1.16
C LEU A 90 6.52 -3.18 -0.59
N ASN A 91 7.58 -3.83 -0.09
CA ASN A 91 7.49 -5.15 0.53
C ASN A 91 7.19 -5.10 2.04
N THR A 92 7.33 -3.94 2.66
CA THR A 92 7.01 -3.72 4.07
C THR A 92 6.65 -2.25 4.32
N THR A 93 5.89 -2.00 5.38
CA THR A 93 5.64 -0.64 5.88
C THR A 93 6.92 -0.08 6.48
N ILE A 94 7.25 1.16 6.11
CA ILE A 94 8.46 1.87 6.56
C ILE A 94 8.07 3.25 7.07
N LEU A 95 8.56 3.59 8.26
CA LEU A 95 8.59 4.96 8.74
C LEU A 95 9.98 5.54 8.49
N LEU A 96 10.14 6.21 7.35
CA LEU A 96 11.41 6.74 6.87
C LEU A 96 11.78 7.99 7.67
N LYS A 97 12.89 7.92 8.42
CA LYS A 97 13.40 9.03 9.24
C LYS A 97 13.55 10.34 8.45
N GLU A 98 13.32 11.48 9.08
CA GLU A 98 13.63 12.81 8.56
C GLU A 98 15.10 12.93 8.12
N LYS A 99 15.38 13.74 7.09
CA LYS A 99 16.74 14.03 6.62
C LYS A 99 17.61 12.77 6.44
N SER A 100 17.05 11.72 5.87
CA SER A 100 17.69 10.40 5.79
C SER A 100 17.74 9.88 4.36
N LYS A 101 18.67 8.94 4.14
CA LYS A 101 18.81 8.16 2.91
C LYS A 101 18.73 6.69 3.27
N THR A 102 17.76 5.98 2.69
CA THR A 102 17.45 4.58 3.04
C THR A 102 17.10 3.79 1.79
N THR A 103 17.49 2.52 1.74
CA THR A 103 17.05 1.60 0.69
C THR A 103 15.66 1.04 1.01
N LEU A 104 14.76 1.07 0.03
CA LEU A 104 13.42 0.51 0.13
C LEU A 104 13.40 -0.89 -0.49
N PRO A 105 13.01 -1.94 0.25
CA PRO A 105 12.76 -3.25 -0.33
C PRO A 105 11.46 -3.22 -1.13
N VAL A 106 11.54 -3.62 -2.40
CA VAL A 106 10.44 -3.55 -3.35
C VAL A 106 10.36 -4.79 -4.24
N SER A 107 9.21 -4.96 -4.89
CA SER A 107 9.00 -5.96 -5.94
C SER A 107 8.39 -5.32 -7.19
N CYS A 108 8.70 -5.84 -8.36
CA CYS A 108 8.22 -5.36 -9.65
C CYS A 108 6.72 -5.66 -9.82
N THR A 109 5.93 -4.67 -10.23
CA THR A 109 4.49 -4.83 -10.53
C THR A 109 4.15 -4.63 -12.00
N GLU A 110 5.16 -4.65 -12.86
CA GLU A 110 5.03 -4.49 -14.31
C GLU A 110 6.08 -5.36 -15.01
N LYS A 111 5.67 -6.46 -15.65
CA LYS A 111 6.56 -7.48 -16.21
C LYS A 111 7.11 -7.11 -17.60
N GLY A 112 6.25 -6.57 -18.46
CA GLY A 112 6.52 -6.38 -19.90
C GLY A 112 7.30 -5.11 -20.26
N ARG A 113 7.67 -4.27 -19.28
CA ARG A 113 8.49 -3.08 -19.51
C ARG A 113 9.86 -3.28 -18.86
N TRP A 114 10.94 -2.94 -19.56
CA TRP A 114 12.27 -2.78 -18.96
C TRP A 114 12.99 -1.60 -19.62
N ARG A 115 12.41 -0.41 -19.48
CA ARG A 115 12.95 0.83 -20.04
C ARG A 115 12.53 2.01 -19.19
N TYR A 116 13.41 3.00 -19.07
CA TYR A 116 13.11 4.21 -18.31
C TYR A 116 11.95 4.98 -18.93
N ILE A 117 11.00 5.37 -18.07
CA ILE A 117 9.99 6.40 -18.38
C ILE A 117 10.20 7.67 -17.55
N SER A 118 10.92 7.55 -16.43
CA SER A 118 11.26 8.65 -15.52
C SER A 118 12.50 8.27 -14.70
N SER A 119 13.30 9.26 -14.32
CA SER A 119 14.43 9.09 -13.39
C SER A 119 14.02 9.04 -11.91
N LYS A 120 12.79 9.45 -11.60
CA LYS A 120 12.19 9.40 -10.27
C LYS A 120 10.94 8.53 -10.27
N PHE A 121 10.62 7.97 -9.10
CA PHE A 121 9.34 7.35 -8.82
C PHE A 121 8.37 8.34 -8.20
N ASP A 122 7.09 8.15 -8.49
CA ASP A 122 5.97 8.92 -7.92
C ASP A 122 4.91 7.97 -7.32
N ASP A 123 3.93 8.52 -6.61
CA ASP A 123 2.78 7.78 -6.12
C ASP A 123 1.91 7.36 -7.31
N SER A 124 1.72 6.04 -7.49
CA SER A 124 0.81 5.54 -8.52
C SER A 124 -0.65 5.88 -8.24
N GLY A 125 -0.99 6.18 -6.99
CA GLY A 125 -2.35 6.26 -6.49
C GLY A 125 -3.00 4.88 -6.26
N VAL A 126 -2.22 3.80 -6.38
CA VAL A 126 -2.68 2.41 -6.27
C VAL A 126 -1.97 1.71 -5.10
N ALA A 127 -2.71 0.83 -4.42
CA ALA A 127 -2.14 -0.16 -3.52
C ALA A 127 -2.53 -1.58 -3.98
N MET A 128 -1.70 -2.56 -3.65
CA MET A 128 -1.99 -3.96 -3.95
C MET A 128 -3.32 -4.40 -3.36
N THR A 129 -4.06 -5.20 -4.12
CA THR A 129 -5.30 -5.80 -3.64
C THR A 129 -5.05 -6.68 -2.41
N ALA A 130 -6.06 -6.85 -1.55
CA ALA A 130 -5.93 -7.61 -0.30
C ALA A 130 -5.31 -9.01 -0.49
N THR A 131 -5.70 -9.72 -1.55
CA THR A 131 -5.16 -11.05 -1.89
C THR A 131 -3.68 -10.98 -2.28
N LEU A 132 -3.31 -10.05 -3.16
CA LEU A 132 -1.91 -9.85 -3.59
C LEU A 132 -1.02 -9.41 -2.43
N ARG A 133 -1.51 -8.47 -1.60
CA ARG A 133 -0.83 -8.02 -0.38
C ARG A 133 -0.59 -9.18 0.59
N GLY A 134 -1.59 -10.06 0.75
CA GLY A 134 -1.50 -11.26 1.60
C GLY A 134 -0.45 -12.27 1.11
N ARG A 135 -0.43 -12.59 -0.19
CA ARG A 135 0.60 -13.48 -0.79
C ARG A 135 2.01 -12.90 -0.62
N LYS A 136 2.18 -11.62 -0.99
CA LYS A 136 3.45 -10.89 -0.78
C LYS A 136 3.90 -10.93 0.67
N ALA A 137 3.01 -10.60 1.63
CA ALA A 137 3.34 -10.57 3.05
C ALA A 137 3.77 -11.95 3.58
N ARG A 138 3.16 -13.03 3.09
CA ARG A 138 3.57 -14.41 3.41
C ARG A 138 4.99 -14.69 2.90
N SER A 139 5.27 -14.36 1.64
CA SER A 139 6.58 -14.55 1.02
C SER A 139 7.68 -13.73 1.73
N VAL A 140 7.39 -12.46 2.03
CA VAL A 140 8.27 -11.57 2.80
C VAL A 140 8.55 -12.12 4.20
N SER A 141 7.54 -12.64 4.88
CA SER A 141 7.71 -13.23 6.21
C SER A 141 8.64 -14.45 6.17
N PHE A 142 8.52 -15.29 5.14
CA PHE A 142 9.42 -16.44 4.95
C PHE A 142 10.87 -16.01 4.66
N SER A 143 11.06 -15.02 3.78
CA SER A 143 12.38 -14.43 3.51
C SER A 143 13.00 -13.81 4.78
N LEU A 144 12.21 -13.09 5.57
CA LEU A 144 12.70 -12.46 6.80
C LEU A 144 13.16 -13.50 7.83
N GLN A 145 12.43 -14.61 7.96
CA GLN A 145 12.80 -15.70 8.88
C GLN A 145 14.05 -16.46 8.45
N ARG A 146 14.26 -16.66 7.14
CA ARG A 146 15.37 -17.47 6.62
C ARG A 146 16.63 -16.67 6.33
N GLU A 147 16.48 -15.44 5.84
CA GLU A 147 17.56 -14.65 5.25
C GLU A 147 17.71 -13.26 5.89
N GLY A 148 16.79 -12.86 6.77
CA GLY A 148 16.80 -11.54 7.39
C GLY A 148 16.51 -10.40 6.41
N ARG A 149 15.82 -10.68 5.30
CA ARG A 149 15.54 -9.72 4.22
C ARG A 149 14.04 -9.57 3.99
N PHE A 150 13.63 -8.36 3.61
CA PHE A 150 12.26 -8.06 3.19
C PHE A 150 12.05 -8.33 1.68
N ALA A 151 12.57 -9.45 1.17
CA ALA A 151 12.38 -9.85 -0.22
C ALA A 151 11.05 -10.60 -0.36
N SER A 152 10.35 -10.40 -1.48
CA SER A 152 9.19 -11.21 -1.85
C SER A 152 9.49 -12.03 -3.11
N ASP A 153 8.68 -13.04 -3.37
CA ASP A 153 8.77 -13.87 -4.58
C ASP A 153 8.27 -13.08 -5.79
N GLN A 154 9.21 -12.71 -6.67
CA GLN A 154 8.92 -11.86 -7.82
C GLN A 154 8.01 -12.55 -8.86
N GLU A 155 8.12 -13.87 -9.01
CA GLU A 155 7.29 -14.62 -9.97
C GLU A 155 5.87 -14.75 -9.42
N GLU A 156 5.71 -15.04 -8.13
CA GLU A 156 4.40 -15.09 -7.48
C GLU A 156 3.64 -13.77 -7.59
N ILE A 157 4.34 -12.63 -7.51
CA ILE A 157 3.74 -11.29 -7.71
C ILE A 157 3.21 -11.14 -9.14
N TRP A 158 4.00 -11.52 -10.16
CA TRP A 158 3.57 -11.42 -11.55
C TRP A 158 2.42 -12.37 -11.87
N ASP A 159 2.49 -13.62 -11.41
CA ASP A 159 1.42 -14.59 -11.61
C ASP A 159 0.12 -14.13 -10.94
N SER A 160 0.22 -13.47 -9.79
CA SER A 160 -0.93 -12.89 -9.09
C SER A 160 -1.51 -11.68 -9.83
N ILE A 161 -0.67 -10.85 -10.47
CA ILE A 161 -1.13 -9.75 -11.33
C ILE A 161 -1.81 -10.30 -12.58
N ASP A 162 -1.27 -11.35 -13.21
CA ASP A 162 -1.88 -12.00 -14.37
C ASP A 162 -3.22 -12.67 -13.99
N GLU A 163 -3.33 -13.28 -12.81
CA GLU A 163 -4.59 -13.76 -12.25
C GLU A 163 -5.59 -12.61 -12.04
N PHE A 164 -5.17 -11.51 -11.41
CA PHE A 164 -6.01 -10.33 -11.19
C PHE A 164 -6.50 -9.74 -12.52
N SER A 165 -5.62 -9.62 -13.53
CA SER A 165 -5.97 -9.13 -14.86
C SER A 165 -7.03 -10.00 -15.55
N ARG A 166 -6.91 -11.34 -15.43
CA ARG A 166 -7.91 -12.28 -15.97
C ARG A 166 -9.24 -12.19 -15.24
N GLN A 167 -9.24 -12.15 -13.91
CA GLN A 167 -10.47 -11.99 -13.11
C GLN A 167 -11.16 -10.66 -13.40
N ALA A 168 -10.37 -9.62 -13.67
CA ALA A 168 -10.85 -8.30 -14.05
C ALA A 168 -11.32 -8.22 -15.52
N ASP A 169 -11.05 -9.22 -16.36
CA ASP A 169 -11.21 -9.16 -17.83
C ASP A 169 -10.55 -7.90 -18.43
N VAL A 170 -9.31 -7.64 -18.02
CA VAL A 170 -8.50 -6.52 -18.48
C VAL A 170 -7.23 -7.03 -19.16
N TYR A 171 -6.87 -6.38 -20.26
CA TYR A 171 -5.57 -6.55 -20.91
C TYR A 171 -4.66 -5.35 -20.65
N SER A 172 -3.43 -5.59 -20.18
CA SER A 172 -2.35 -4.61 -20.08
C SER A 172 -1.17 -5.06 -20.96
N PRO A 173 -0.70 -4.23 -21.91
CA PRO A 173 0.45 -4.58 -22.75
C PRO A 173 1.74 -4.86 -21.97
N SER A 174 1.90 -4.26 -20.79
CA SER A 174 3.09 -4.47 -19.94
C SER A 174 2.83 -5.33 -18.70
N SER A 175 1.64 -5.92 -18.58
CA SER A 175 1.18 -6.61 -17.36
C SER A 175 1.40 -5.76 -16.10
N ALA A 176 1.04 -4.47 -16.16
CA ALA A 176 1.16 -3.55 -15.04
C ALA A 176 -0.07 -3.62 -14.13
N MET A 177 0.13 -3.77 -12.82
CA MET A 177 -0.97 -3.74 -11.84
C MET A 177 -1.78 -2.45 -11.92
N LYS A 178 -1.10 -1.30 -12.05
CA LYS A 178 -1.72 0.02 -12.24
C LYS A 178 -2.74 0.02 -13.37
N ASP A 179 -2.43 -0.58 -14.50
CA ASP A 179 -3.30 -0.56 -15.69
C ASP A 179 -4.61 -1.30 -15.41
N VAL A 180 -4.55 -2.43 -14.69
CA VAL A 180 -5.74 -3.18 -14.29
C VAL A 180 -6.65 -2.32 -13.41
N VAL A 181 -6.06 -1.66 -12.41
CA VAL A 181 -6.80 -0.77 -11.49
C VAL A 181 -7.38 0.44 -12.24
N GLU A 182 -6.61 1.07 -13.12
CA GLU A 182 -7.06 2.22 -13.91
C GLU A 182 -8.23 1.87 -14.85
N LYS A 183 -8.22 0.68 -15.47
CA LYS A 183 -9.36 0.20 -16.26
C LYS A 183 -10.60 -0.08 -15.41
N LYS A 184 -10.44 -0.36 -14.12
CA LYS A 184 -11.52 -0.58 -13.15
C LYS A 184 -11.97 0.68 -12.40
N ARG A 185 -11.31 1.83 -12.59
CA ARG A 185 -11.61 3.08 -11.87
C ARG A 185 -13.08 3.45 -11.86
N THR A 186 -13.80 3.29 -12.98
CA THR A 186 -15.24 3.61 -13.01
C THR A 186 -16.04 2.75 -12.05
N GLN A 187 -15.72 1.46 -11.93
CA GLN A 187 -16.38 0.54 -11.00
C GLN A 187 -15.95 0.81 -9.55
N LEU A 188 -14.67 1.16 -9.33
CA LEU A 188 -14.14 1.52 -8.01
C LEU A 188 -14.75 2.81 -7.46
N ARG A 189 -15.14 3.76 -8.32
CA ARG A 189 -15.84 4.99 -7.90
C ARG A 189 -17.12 4.70 -7.11
N ASP A 190 -17.86 3.66 -7.47
CA ASP A 190 -19.08 3.26 -6.76
C ASP A 190 -18.80 2.85 -5.31
N TYR A 191 -17.66 2.21 -5.06
CA TYR A 191 -17.22 1.85 -3.71
C TYR A 191 -16.74 3.09 -2.94
N LEU A 192 -15.96 3.96 -3.58
CA LEU A 192 -15.50 5.22 -2.97
C LEU A 192 -16.66 6.15 -2.57
N GLN A 193 -17.74 6.17 -3.35
CA GLN A 193 -18.95 6.93 -3.02
C GLN A 193 -19.74 6.30 -1.87
N ALA A 194 -19.77 4.97 -1.79
CA ALA A 194 -20.51 4.25 -0.75
C ALA A 194 -19.78 4.21 0.60
N PHE A 195 -18.45 4.35 0.58
CA PHE A 195 -17.61 4.31 1.78
C PHE A 195 -17.02 5.70 2.06
N SER A 196 -17.73 6.47 2.88
CA SER A 196 -17.27 7.77 3.38
C SER A 196 -16.44 7.63 4.66
N TRP A 197 -15.56 8.59 4.92
CA TRP A 197 -14.81 8.67 6.18
C TRP A 197 -15.74 9.17 7.30
N GLY A 198 -15.82 8.44 8.41
CA GLY A 198 -16.67 8.79 9.55
C GLY A 198 -15.98 9.61 10.64
N ASP A 199 -16.79 10.14 11.56
CA ASP A 199 -16.30 10.89 12.73
C ASP A 199 -15.59 9.99 13.73
N ASP A 200 -14.48 10.51 14.28
CA ASP A 200 -13.56 9.81 15.20
C ASP A 200 -12.97 8.50 14.66
N GLN A 201 -13.12 8.24 13.36
CA GLN A 201 -12.51 7.08 12.71
C GLN A 201 -10.99 7.22 12.74
N LYS A 202 -10.29 6.12 13.04
CA LYS A 202 -8.82 6.04 13.01
C LYS A 202 -8.31 4.87 12.17
N GLY A 203 -9.22 4.03 11.70
CA GLY A 203 -8.90 2.83 10.95
C GLY A 203 -10.14 2.27 10.28
N LEU A 204 -9.99 1.09 9.69
CA LEU A 204 -11.07 0.36 9.06
C LEU A 204 -10.89 -1.15 9.27
N LEU A 205 -12.01 -1.83 9.46
CA LEU A 205 -12.12 -3.28 9.40
C LEU A 205 -12.96 -3.62 8.17
N VAL A 206 -12.41 -4.43 7.27
CA VAL A 206 -13.10 -4.82 6.02
C VAL A 206 -13.58 -6.24 6.11
N ILE A 207 -14.83 -6.43 5.70
CA ILE A 207 -15.49 -7.73 5.59
C ILE A 207 -15.90 -7.92 4.13
N ILE A 208 -15.54 -9.04 3.53
CA ILE A 208 -15.98 -9.43 2.19
C ILE A 208 -16.54 -10.86 2.26
N ASN A 209 -17.75 -11.08 1.74
CA ASN A 209 -18.43 -12.38 1.80
C ASN A 209 -18.43 -12.98 3.23
N ASP A 210 -18.84 -12.16 4.22
CA ASP A 210 -18.91 -12.51 5.64
C ASP A 210 -17.58 -12.93 6.29
N ARG A 211 -16.45 -12.64 5.65
CA ARG A 211 -15.10 -12.89 6.20
C ARG A 211 -14.37 -11.58 6.43
N VAL A 212 -13.72 -11.45 7.59
CA VAL A 212 -12.76 -10.36 7.83
C VAL A 212 -11.57 -10.55 6.91
N VAL A 213 -11.33 -9.58 6.03
CA VAL A 213 -10.22 -9.59 5.06
C VAL A 213 -9.17 -8.53 5.36
N GLY A 214 -9.51 -7.53 6.19
CA GLY A 214 -8.64 -6.38 6.44
C GLY A 214 -8.88 -5.75 7.80
N PHE A 215 -7.79 -5.33 8.45
CA PHE A 215 -7.79 -4.47 9.63
C PHE A 215 -6.61 -3.51 9.45
N ASP A 216 -6.89 -2.25 9.13
CA ASP A 216 -5.87 -1.22 8.95
C ASP A 216 -6.11 -0.07 9.94
N PHE A 217 -5.07 0.25 10.71
CA PHE A 217 -5.07 1.34 11.68
C PHE A 217 -3.75 2.10 11.55
N ILE A 218 -3.84 3.42 11.40
CA ILE A 218 -2.69 4.34 11.40
C ILE A 218 -2.89 5.33 12.54
N SER A 219 -1.84 5.55 13.32
CA SER A 219 -1.93 6.28 14.59
C SER A 219 -2.36 7.74 14.43
N LEU A 220 -2.10 8.35 13.27
CA LEU A 220 -2.51 9.70 12.90
C LEU A 220 -3.77 9.66 12.00
N PRO A 221 -4.95 10.08 12.50
CA PRO A 221 -6.20 10.03 11.76
C PRO A 221 -6.17 10.81 10.44
N GLU A 222 -5.45 11.93 10.40
CA GLU A 222 -5.27 12.74 9.19
C GLU A 222 -4.42 12.03 8.11
N VAL A 223 -3.48 11.18 8.52
CA VAL A 223 -2.71 10.33 7.61
C VAL A 223 -3.57 9.16 7.14
N MET A 224 -4.29 8.50 8.05
CA MET A 224 -5.23 7.44 7.71
C MET A 224 -6.29 7.91 6.72
N LYS A 225 -6.88 9.09 6.95
CA LYS A 225 -7.91 9.68 6.07
C LYS A 225 -7.40 9.93 4.66
N LYS A 226 -6.12 10.31 4.49
CA LYS A 226 -5.49 10.46 3.17
C LYS A 226 -5.26 9.12 2.46
N LEU A 227 -4.95 8.07 3.23
CA LEU A 227 -4.74 6.72 2.71
C LEU A 227 -6.07 5.99 2.43
N TYR A 228 -7.16 6.42 3.08
CA TYR A 228 -8.45 5.74 3.06
C TYR A 228 -8.98 5.43 1.65
N PRO A 229 -8.99 6.35 0.66
CA PRO A 229 -9.47 6.03 -0.68
C PRO A 229 -8.66 4.89 -1.33
N LYS A 230 -7.33 4.95 -1.21
CA LYS A 230 -6.41 3.94 -1.75
C LYS A 230 -6.63 2.57 -1.09
N LEU A 231 -6.88 2.56 0.23
CA LEU A 231 -7.18 1.32 0.97
C LEU A 231 -8.54 0.75 0.56
N ILE A 232 -9.59 1.57 0.43
CA ILE A 232 -10.90 1.10 -0.04
C ILE A 232 -10.79 0.45 -1.41
N GLU A 233 -10.10 1.08 -2.36
CA GLU A 233 -9.87 0.52 -3.69
C GLU A 233 -9.05 -0.78 -3.67
N SER A 234 -8.14 -0.94 -2.70
CA SER A 234 -7.38 -2.18 -2.56
C SER A 234 -8.20 -3.38 -2.05
N TYR A 235 -9.38 -3.13 -1.48
CA TYR A 235 -10.29 -4.17 -1.00
C TYR A 235 -11.46 -4.45 -1.97
N ALA A 236 -11.82 -3.47 -2.81
CA ALA A 236 -12.95 -3.52 -3.73
C ALA A 236 -12.63 -4.29 -5.03
#